data_AF-A0ABD3W6K9-F1
#
_entry.id   AF-A0ABD3W6K9-F1
#
_cell.length_a   1.000
_cell.length_b   1.000
_cell.length_c   1.000
_cell.angle_alpha   90.00
_cell.angle_beta   90.00
_cell.angle_gamma   90.00
#
_symmetry.space_group_name_H-M   'P 1'
#
loop_
_entity.id
_entity.type
_entity.pdbx_description
1 polymer ?
#
loop_
_entity_poly.entity_id
_entity_poly.type
_entity_poly.pdbx_seq_one_letter_code
_entity_poly.pdbx_strand_id
1 'polypeptide(L)'
;MASRVAKPQLRGLLSSQIKKDFLQAVAFTTVACLSWRYLVQVPRINRVQNYNKTMDVKADFERKVRAGVFQCVSPDGKIKAAKDY
;
A
#
# COMPACT_ATOMS: atom_id res chain seq x y z
N MET A 1 49.19 -31.62 23.73
CA MET A 1 48.32 -31.52 24.91
C MET A 1 46.87 -31.52 24.44
N ALA A 2 46.09 -32.56 24.75
CA ALA A 2 44.68 -32.63 24.37
C ALA A 2 43.84 -31.80 25.37
N SER A 3 43.22 -30.72 24.90
CA SER A 3 42.30 -29.91 25.70
C SER A 3 41.03 -30.71 26.00
N ARG A 4 40.68 -30.86 27.28
CA ARG A 4 39.42 -31.50 27.68
C ARG A 4 38.24 -30.62 27.25
N VAL A 5 37.28 -31.22 26.53
CA VAL A 5 36.03 -30.55 26.15
C VAL A 5 35.19 -30.33 27.40
N ALA A 6 34.80 -29.07 27.65
CA ALA A 6 33.90 -28.72 28.75
C ALA A 6 32.50 -29.30 28.49
N LYS A 7 31.80 -29.69 29.57
CA LYS A 7 30.50 -30.37 29.46
C LYS A 7 29.46 -29.40 28.85
N PRO A 8 28.82 -29.74 27.72
CA PRO A 8 27.85 -28.87 27.08
C PRO A 8 26.53 -28.81 27.87
N GLN A 9 25.70 -27.81 27.58
CA GLN A 9 24.38 -27.69 28.20
C GLN A 9 23.41 -28.71 27.58
N LEU A 10 22.94 -29.68 28.38
CA LEU A 10 22.10 -30.79 27.92
C LEU A 10 20.61 -30.66 28.33
N ARG A 11 20.25 -29.61 29.08
CA ARG A 11 18.89 -29.36 29.56
C ARG A 11 18.42 -27.97 29.19
N GLY A 12 17.11 -27.81 28.96
CA GLY A 12 16.52 -26.51 28.62
C GLY A 12 16.84 -25.98 27.22
N LEU A 13 17.38 -26.82 26.33
CA LEU A 13 17.71 -26.48 24.95
C LEU A 13 16.50 -25.91 24.19
N LEU A 14 15.32 -26.55 24.36
CA LEU A 14 14.09 -26.11 23.72
C LEU A 14 13.67 -24.71 24.18
N SER A 15 13.66 -24.45 25.49
CA SER A 15 13.32 -23.12 26.02
C SER A 15 14.32 -22.05 25.62
N SER A 16 15.61 -22.39 25.47
CA SER A 16 16.62 -21.46 24.96
C SER A 16 16.39 -21.13 23.48
N GLN A 17 16.06 -22.14 22.68
CA GLN A 17 15.79 -21.98 21.24
C GLN A 17 14.53 -21.14 21.00
N ILE A 18 13.41 -21.48 21.66
CA ILE A 18 12.14 -20.75 21.51
C ILE A 18 12.29 -19.26 21.83
N LYS A 19 13.06 -18.89 22.85
CA LYS A 19 13.29 -17.48 23.18
C LYS A 19 14.00 -16.73 22.05
N LYS A 20 14.97 -17.36 21.40
CA LYS A 20 15.71 -16.77 20.27
C LYS A 20 14.80 -16.66 19.04
N ASP A 21 14.08 -17.73 18.72
CA ASP A 21 13.21 -17.79 17.56
C ASP A 21 12.05 -16.80 17.72
N PHE A 22 11.49 -16.66 18.92
CA PHE A 22 10.47 -15.67 19.22
C PHE A 22 10.97 -14.24 19.01
N LEU A 23 12.16 -13.91 19.51
CA LEU A 23 12.75 -12.58 19.32
C LEU A 23 12.98 -12.28 17.84
N GLN A 24 13.49 -13.26 17.08
CA GLN A 24 13.66 -13.14 15.64
C GLN A 24 12.32 -12.97 14.92
N ALA A 25 11.32 -13.78 15.25
CA ALA A 25 10.00 -13.70 14.64
C ALA A 25 9.34 -12.35 14.86
N VAL A 26 9.41 -11.78 16.07
CA VAL A 26 8.89 -10.45 16.36
C VAL A 26 9.62 -9.40 15.51
N ALA A 27 10.96 -9.45 15.47
CA ALA A 27 11.75 -8.51 14.67
C ALA A 27 11.37 -8.56 13.18
N PHE A 28 11.31 -9.75 12.58
CA PHE A 28 10.93 -9.90 11.17
C PHE A 28 9.50 -9.44 10.90
N THR A 29 8.57 -9.75 11.79
CA THR A 29 7.16 -9.36 11.64
C THR A 29 7.02 -7.83 11.71
N THR A 30 7.70 -7.16 12.63
CA THR A 30 7.70 -5.70 12.73
C THR A 30 8.24 -5.06 11.46
N VAL A 31 9.39 -5.55 10.94
CA VAL A 31 9.98 -5.05 9.70
C VAL A 31 9.04 -5.27 8.51
N ALA A 32 8.42 -6.44 8.41
CA ALA A 32 7.47 -6.74 7.33
C ALA A 32 6.24 -5.81 7.36
N CYS A 33 5.66 -5.60 8.54
CA CYS A 33 4.53 -4.69 8.72
C CYS A 33 4.88 -3.24 8.35
N LEU A 34 6.02 -2.73 8.81
CA LEU A 34 6.48 -1.38 8.47
C LEU A 34 6.74 -1.25 6.96
N SER A 35 7.40 -2.25 6.37
CA SER A 35 7.68 -2.30 4.94
C SER A 35 6.39 -2.22 4.13
N TRP A 36 5.38 -3.03 4.47
CA TRP A 36 4.09 -2.98 3.77
C TRP A 36 3.38 -1.63 3.92
N ARG A 37 3.39 -1.07 5.14
CA ARG A 37 2.73 0.21 5.40
C ARG A 37 3.33 1.33 4.58
N TYR A 38 4.65 1.48 4.59
CA TYR A 38 5.30 2.60 3.91
C TYR A 38 5.45 2.39 2.40
N LEU A 39 5.68 1.16 1.93
CA LEU A 39 5.88 0.91 0.51
C LEU A 39 4.56 0.76 -0.26
N VAL A 40 3.46 0.37 0.40
CA VAL A 40 2.20 0.07 -0.31
C VAL A 40 1.06 0.94 0.19
N GLN A 41 0.76 0.94 1.49
CA GLN A 41 -0.43 1.64 1.98
C GLN A 41 -0.31 3.16 1.85
N VAL A 42 0.78 3.73 2.37
CA VAL A 42 1.02 5.18 2.37
C VAL A 42 1.00 5.77 0.95
N PRO A 43 1.73 5.24 -0.06
CA PRO A 43 1.69 5.82 -1.40
C PRO A 43 0.31 5.69 -2.06
N ARG A 44 -0.46 4.62 -1.80
CA ARG A 44 -1.84 4.50 -2.29
C ARG A 44 -2.74 5.60 -1.74
N ILE A 45 -2.67 5.84 -0.43
CA ILE A 45 -3.43 6.90 0.24
C ILE A 45 -3.00 8.27 -0.28
N ASN A 46 -1.69 8.51 -0.32
CA ASN A 46 -1.13 9.78 -0.81
C ASN A 46 -1.51 10.05 -2.26
N ARG A 47 -1.56 9.02 -3.13
CA ARG A 47 -1.99 9.18 -4.53
C ARG A 47 -3.42 9.72 -4.63
N VAL A 48 -4.35 9.17 -3.84
CA VAL A 48 -5.75 9.62 -3.82
C VAL A 48 -5.85 11.02 -3.26
N GLN A 49 -5.14 11.31 -2.16
CA GLN A 49 -5.14 12.64 -1.56
C GLN A 49 -4.54 13.70 -2.49
N ASN A 50 -3.43 13.39 -3.16
CA ASN A 50 -2.80 14.29 -4.10
C ASN A 50 -3.70 14.56 -5.30
N TYR A 51 -4.34 13.52 -5.85
CA TYR A 51 -5.34 13.68 -6.90
C TYR A 51 -6.44 14.65 -6.48
N ASN A 52 -7.03 14.47 -5.30
CA ASN A 52 -8.09 15.35 -4.80
C ASN A 52 -7.63 16.79 -4.56
N LYS A 53 -6.36 17.02 -4.21
CA LYS A 53 -5.81 18.36 -3.98
C LYS A 53 -5.50 19.11 -5.27
N THR A 54 -5.05 18.41 -6.30
CA THR A 54 -4.62 19.03 -7.57
C THR A 54 -5.71 19.05 -8.63
N MET A 55 -6.83 18.36 -8.42
CA MET A 55 -7.88 18.23 -9.42
C MET A 55 -8.75 19.49 -9.48
N ASP A 56 -8.62 20.24 -10.57
CA ASP A 56 -9.64 21.19 -11.00
C ASP A 56 -10.77 20.42 -11.72
N VAL A 57 -11.91 20.30 -11.04
CA VAL A 57 -13.09 19.58 -11.54
C VAL A 57 -13.59 20.16 -12.86
N LYS A 58 -13.48 21.48 -13.04
CA LYS A 58 -14.01 22.16 -14.22
C LYS A 58 -13.15 21.89 -15.45
N ALA A 59 -11.84 21.97 -15.31
CA ALA A 59 -10.91 21.65 -16.40
C ALA A 59 -10.99 20.18 -16.82
N ASP A 60 -11.10 19.25 -15.86
CA ASP A 60 -11.25 17.82 -16.15
C ASP A 60 -12.61 17.50 -16.82
N PHE A 61 -13.67 18.20 -16.41
CA PHE A 61 -14.98 18.12 -17.06
C PHE A 61 -14.92 18.61 -18.51
N GLU A 62 -14.37 19.80 -18.76
CA GLU A 62 -14.24 20.35 -20.12
C GLU A 62 -13.42 19.43 -21.04
N ARG A 63 -12.34 18.82 -20.52
CA ARG A 63 -11.57 17.82 -21.26
C ARG A 63 -12.42 16.61 -21.65
N LYS A 64 -13.24 16.10 -20.71
CA LYS A 64 -14.11 14.92 -20.95
C LYS A 64 -15.30 15.23 -21.85
N VAL A 65 -15.83 16.44 -21.80
CA VAL A 65 -16.85 16.93 -22.74
C VAL A 65 -16.27 16.95 -24.15
N ARG A 66 -15.10 17.57 -24.36
CA ARG A 66 -14.44 17.58 -25.69
C ARG A 66 -14.08 16.18 -26.19
N ALA A 67 -13.75 15.26 -25.28
CA ALA A 67 -13.50 13.85 -25.60
C ALA A 67 -14.79 13.06 -25.93
N GLY A 68 -15.98 13.65 -25.80
CA GLY A 68 -17.26 13.02 -26.16
C GLY A 68 -17.68 11.86 -25.25
N VAL A 69 -17.17 11.80 -24.01
CA VAL A 69 -17.43 10.69 -23.08
C VAL A 69 -18.84 10.78 -22.46
N PHE A 70 -19.41 11.98 -22.39
CA PHE A 70 -20.71 12.20 -21.77
C PHE A 70 -21.85 11.99 -22.79
N GLN A 71 -22.85 11.22 -22.39
CA GLN A 71 -24.07 11.03 -23.20
C GLN A 71 -25.03 12.22 -23.12
N CYS A 72 -25.00 12.95 -22.00
CA CYS A 72 -25.88 14.09 -21.74
C CYS A 72 -25.33 15.43 -22.27
N VAL A 73 -24.05 15.50 -22.63
CA VAL A 73 -23.39 16.72 -23.11
C VAL A 73 -22.65 16.41 -24.40
N SER A 74 -23.03 17.08 -25.49
CA SER A 74 -22.33 16.96 -26.77
C SER A 74 -20.91 17.55 -26.69
N PRO A 75 -19.97 17.12 -27.55
CA PRO A 75 -18.59 17.64 -27.57
C PRO A 75 -18.47 19.18 -27.68
N ASP A 76 -19.51 19.83 -28.20
CA ASP A 76 -19.64 21.28 -28.33
C ASP A 76 -20.15 21.99 -27.05
N GLY A 77 -20.29 21.27 -25.94
CA GLY A 77 -20.71 21.85 -24.65
C GLY A 77 -22.22 22.10 -24.51
N LYS A 78 -23.04 21.64 -25.47
CA LYS A 78 -24.50 21.73 -25.41
C LYS A 78 -25.08 20.51 -24.69
N ILE A 79 -26.01 20.73 -23.76
CA ILE A 79 -26.77 19.66 -23.12
C ILE A 79 -27.71 19.05 -24.17
N LYS A 80 -27.63 17.74 -24.38
CA LYS A 80 -28.59 17.04 -25.23
C LYS A 80 -29.95 17.06 -24.54
N ALA A 81 -30.96 17.61 -25.19
CA ALA A 81 -32.32 17.60 -24.67
C ALA A 81 -32.81 16.15 -24.61
N ALA A 82 -33.68 15.83 -23.64
CA ALA A 82 -34.20 14.47 -23.41
C ALA A 82 -34.92 13.82 -24.62
N LYS A 83 -35.06 14.55 -25.73
CA LYS A 83 -35.65 14.10 -26.99
C LYS A 83 -34.67 13.41 -27.94
N ASP A 84 -33.37 13.43 -27.65
CA ASP A 84 -32.29 12.91 -28.51
C ASP A 84 -31.61 11.63 -27.96
N TYR A 85 -32.29 10.91 -27.05
CA TYR A 85 -31.92 9.55 -26.62
C TYR A 85 -32.60 8.49 -27.49
#